data_AF-A0ABD5DFV9-F1
#
_entry.id   AF-A0ABD5DFV9-F1
#
_cell.length_a   1.000
_cell.length_b   1.000
_cell.length_c   1.000
_cell.angle_alpha   90.00
_cell.angle_beta   90.00
_cell.angle_gamma   90.00
#
_symmetry.space_group_name_H-M   'P 1'
#
loop_
_entity.id
_entity.type
_entity.pdbx_description
1 polymer ?
#
loop_
_entity_poly.entity_id
_entity_poly.type
_entity_poly.pdbx_seq_one_letter_code
_entity_poly.pdbx_strand_id
1 'polypeptide(L)'
;DDMITPLASVLVNRLTGSRTIITRKMQTPPSLTYEQKLKLDDLAERLIASEEPVTILIDGHEAEISEYLIKKLPNARVVMDGGSLRASNIKLAAWTDYFVVSEHFARDYMSYRSLSTEAEIKAALIE
;
A
#
# COMPACT_ATOMS: atom_id res chain seq x y z
N ASP A 1 -20.19 -14.97 -2.91
CA ASP A 1 -19.20 -14.37 -3.81
C ASP A 1 -17.90 -15.14 -3.74
N ASP A 2 -17.54 -15.80 -4.84
CA ASP A 2 -16.28 -16.52 -4.93
C ASP A 2 -15.14 -15.53 -5.12
N MET A 3 -14.31 -15.41 -4.09
CA MET A 3 -13.06 -14.67 -4.14
C MET A 3 -12.16 -15.31 -5.22
N ILE A 4 -11.77 -14.54 -6.24
CA ILE A 4 -10.81 -15.03 -7.23
C ILE A 4 -9.39 -14.78 -6.74
N THR A 5 -8.51 -15.76 -6.87
CA THR A 5 -7.08 -15.53 -6.68
C THR A 5 -6.58 -14.59 -7.78
N PRO A 6 -5.98 -13.43 -7.45
CA PRO A 6 -5.40 -12.55 -8.45
C PRO A 6 -4.29 -13.24 -9.23
N LEU A 7 -4.26 -13.05 -10.55
CA LEU A 7 -3.25 -13.60 -11.45
C LEU A 7 -2.62 -12.48 -12.27
N ALA A 8 -1.33 -12.56 -12.52
CA ALA A 8 -0.61 -11.66 -13.39
C ALA A 8 0.18 -12.43 -14.45
N SER A 9 0.05 -12.02 -15.71
CA SER A 9 0.94 -12.44 -16.79
C SER A 9 1.97 -11.35 -17.01
N VAL A 10 3.25 -11.70 -16.89
CA VAL A 10 4.38 -10.77 -17.02
C VAL A 10 5.17 -11.13 -18.28
N LEU A 11 5.10 -10.27 -19.29
CA LEU A 11 5.88 -10.39 -20.51
C LEU A 11 7.14 -9.53 -20.34
N VAL A 12 8.31 -10.14 -20.52
CA VAL A 12 9.61 -9.47 -20.31
C VAL A 12 10.34 -9.33 -21.64
N ASN A 13 10.68 -8.11 -22.02
CA ASN A 13 11.65 -7.84 -23.07
C ASN A 13 13.05 -8.08 -22.52
N ARG A 14 13.73 -9.12 -23.02
CA ARG A 14 15.07 -9.51 -22.53
C ARG A 14 16.17 -8.53 -22.93
N LEU A 15 15.97 -7.71 -23.96
CA LEU A 15 16.98 -6.77 -24.46
C LEU A 15 17.02 -5.49 -23.62
N THR A 16 15.86 -4.99 -23.21
CA THR A 16 15.73 -3.72 -22.47
C THR A 16 15.42 -3.91 -20.99
N GLY A 17 15.02 -5.12 -20.59
CA GLY A 17 14.49 -5.39 -19.24
C GLY A 17 13.08 -4.86 -18.99
N SER A 18 12.43 -4.25 -20.01
CA SER A 18 11.08 -3.72 -19.88
C SER A 18 10.04 -4.83 -19.73
N ARG A 19 8.94 -4.51 -19.07
CA ARG A 19 7.91 -5.49 -18.67
C ARG A 19 6.53 -4.97 -19.02
N THR A 20 5.71 -5.85 -19.59
CA THR A 20 4.28 -5.63 -19.74
C THR A 20 3.56 -6.57 -18.80
N ILE A 21 2.78 -6.00 -17.88
CA ILE A 21 2.08 -6.76 -16.84
C ILE A 21 0.58 -6.68 -17.13
N ILE A 22 -0.05 -7.84 -17.31
CA ILE A 22 -1.50 -7.97 -17.47
C ILE A 22 -2.04 -8.65 -16.21
N THR A 23 -2.76 -7.89 -15.39
CA THR A 23 -3.30 -8.37 -14.11
C THR A 23 -4.80 -8.66 -14.21
N ARG A 24 -5.19 -9.89 -13.89
CA ARG A 24 -6.57 -10.30 -13.62
C ARG A 24 -6.80 -10.34 -12.12
N LYS A 25 -7.60 -9.41 -11.60
CA LYS A 25 -8.01 -9.34 -10.20
C LYS A 25 -9.45 -8.86 -10.10
N MET A 26 -10.06 -9.02 -8.92
CA MET A 26 -11.33 -8.35 -8.65
C MET A 26 -11.12 -6.83 -8.73
N GLN A 27 -12.00 -6.12 -9.44
CA GLN A 27 -11.93 -4.67 -9.52
C GLN A 27 -12.41 -4.02 -8.22
N THR A 28 -13.43 -4.62 -7.61
CA THR A 28 -13.95 -4.23 -6.31
C THR A 28 -13.75 -5.43 -5.37
N PRO A 29 -12.83 -5.35 -4.39
CA PRO A 29 -12.72 -6.39 -3.38
C PRO A 29 -14.03 -6.46 -2.58
N PRO A 30 -14.47 -7.65 -2.15
CA PRO A 30 -15.65 -7.79 -1.32
C PRO A 30 -15.39 -7.13 0.04
N SER A 31 -16.45 -6.58 0.64
CA SER A 31 -16.34 -6.06 2.00
C SER A 31 -16.13 -7.18 3.00
N LEU A 32 -15.43 -6.85 4.09
CA LEU A 32 -15.18 -7.80 5.17
C LEU A 32 -16.48 -8.30 5.79
N THR A 33 -16.67 -9.63 5.79
CA THR A 33 -17.77 -10.27 6.48
C THR A 33 -17.58 -10.19 8.00
N TYR A 34 -18.67 -10.41 8.75
CA TYR A 34 -18.62 -10.46 10.20
C TYR A 34 -17.63 -11.52 10.72
N GLU A 35 -17.66 -12.72 10.13
CA GLU A 35 -16.74 -13.80 10.50
C GLU A 35 -15.27 -13.47 10.22
N GLN A 36 -14.99 -12.76 9.12
CA GLN A 36 -13.63 -12.29 8.82
C GLN A 36 -13.18 -11.24 9.83
N LYS A 37 -14.06 -10.33 10.26
CA LYS A 37 -13.76 -9.35 11.32
C LYS A 37 -13.42 -10.04 12.64
N LEU A 38 -14.17 -11.09 13.03
CA LEU A 38 -13.86 -11.88 14.22
C LEU A 38 -12.48 -12.53 14.16
N LYS A 39 -12.04 -13.02 12.99
CA LYS A 39 -10.69 -13.58 12.82
C LYS A 39 -9.60 -12.52 12.93
N LEU A 40 -9.87 -11.31 12.44
CA LEU A 40 -8.95 -10.17 12.58
C LEU A 40 -8.89 -9.69 14.03
N ASP A 41 -10.01 -9.72 14.75
CA ASP A 41 -10.07 -9.41 16.18
C ASP A 41 -9.23 -10.41 17.00
N ASP A 42 -9.39 -11.72 16.78
CA ASP A 42 -8.57 -12.75 17.42
C ASP A 42 -7.06 -12.54 17.16
N LEU A 43 -6.70 -12.24 15.90
CA LEU A 43 -5.31 -11.94 15.55
C LEU A 43 -4.79 -10.72 16.32
N ALA A 44 -5.57 -9.63 16.36
CA ALA A 44 -5.19 -8.42 17.04
C ALA A 44 -5.02 -8.66 18.56
N GLU A 45 -5.94 -9.39 19.18
CA GLU A 45 -5.84 -9.76 20.60
C GLU A 45 -4.58 -10.56 20.90
N ARG A 46 -4.24 -11.55 20.06
CA ARG A 46 -3.01 -12.34 20.23
C ARG A 46 -1.74 -11.50 20.07
N LEU A 47 -1.73 -10.56 19.12
CA LEU A 47 -0.60 -9.64 18.92
C LEU A 47 -0.45 -8.63 20.06
N ILE A 48 -1.56 -8.18 20.66
CA ILE A 48 -1.53 -7.32 21.84
C ILE A 48 -1.00 -8.10 23.05
N ALA A 49 -1.48 -9.33 23.24
CA ALA A 49 -1.10 -10.18 24.37
C ALA A 49 0.36 -10.64 24.33
N SER A 50 1.03 -10.64 23.17
CA SER A 50 2.45 -11.02 23.09
C SER A 50 3.39 -9.95 23.64
N GLU A 51 2.92 -8.71 23.84
CA GLU A 51 3.72 -7.55 24.25
C GLU A 51 4.92 -7.22 23.34
N GLU A 52 5.02 -7.88 22.19
CA GLU A 52 6.08 -7.65 21.22
C GLU A 52 5.77 -6.41 20.35
N PRO A 53 6.80 -5.65 19.93
CA PRO A 53 6.60 -4.57 18.97
C PRO A 53 6.04 -5.09 17.64
N VAL A 54 4.87 -4.59 17.25
CA VAL A 54 4.22 -4.94 15.98
C VAL A 54 4.55 -3.90 14.93
N THR A 55 4.91 -4.35 13.73
CA THR A 55 5.01 -3.49 12.54
C THR A 55 4.04 -4.00 11.48
N ILE A 56 3.26 -3.10 10.90
CA ILE A 56 2.30 -3.39 9.83
C ILE A 56 2.84 -2.76 8.54
N LEU A 57 3.01 -3.57 7.50
CA LEU A 57 3.32 -3.11 6.15
C LEU A 57 2.07 -3.18 5.28
N ILE A 58 1.68 -2.07 4.65
CA ILE A 58 0.52 -1.99 3.75
C ILE A 58 0.91 -1.44 2.37
N ASP A 59 0.19 -1.83 1.32
CA ASP A 59 0.45 -1.43 -0.07
C ASP A 59 -0.73 -0.70 -0.75
N GLY A 60 -1.84 -0.51 -0.01
CA GLY A 60 -3.05 0.17 -0.46
C GLY A 60 -4.00 -0.64 -1.36
N HIS A 61 -3.75 -1.94 -1.57
CA HIS A 61 -4.69 -2.81 -2.32
C HIS A 61 -5.94 -3.15 -1.50
N GLU A 62 -5.77 -3.53 -0.23
CA GLU A 62 -6.85 -3.96 0.67
C GLU A 62 -7.12 -2.91 1.75
N ALA A 63 -7.78 -1.82 1.35
CA ALA A 63 -7.94 -0.65 2.22
C ALA A 63 -8.81 -0.92 3.46
N GLU A 64 -9.87 -1.72 3.34
CA GLU A 64 -10.75 -2.02 4.48
C GLU A 64 -10.01 -2.83 5.57
N ILE A 65 -9.29 -3.88 5.18
CA ILE A 65 -8.49 -4.71 6.11
C ILE A 65 -7.40 -3.87 6.77
N SER A 66 -6.68 -3.08 5.97
CA SER A 66 -5.62 -2.20 6.47
C SER A 66 -6.16 -1.23 7.52
N GLU A 67 -7.22 -0.49 7.20
CA GLU A 67 -7.85 0.46 8.12
C GLU A 67 -8.37 -0.23 9.39
N TYR A 68 -8.92 -1.44 9.27
CA TYR A 68 -9.46 -2.20 10.41
C TYR A 68 -8.36 -2.61 11.40
N LEU A 69 -7.27 -3.20 10.91
CA LEU A 69 -6.17 -3.66 11.78
C LEU A 69 -5.39 -2.50 12.40
N ILE A 70 -5.12 -1.43 11.64
CA ILE A 70 -4.42 -0.25 12.17
C ILE A 70 -5.16 0.34 13.37
N LYS A 71 -6.49 0.45 13.29
CA LYS A 71 -7.31 0.96 14.41
C LYS A 71 -7.33 0.03 15.63
N LYS A 72 -7.16 -1.28 15.42
CA LYS A 72 -7.15 -2.29 16.49
C LYS A 72 -5.78 -2.42 17.16
N LEU A 73 -4.71 -2.04 16.47
CA LEU A 73 -3.34 -2.11 16.95
C LEU A 73 -2.74 -0.70 17.06
N PRO A 74 -3.20 0.14 18.01
CA PRO A 74 -2.82 1.55 18.08
C PRO A 74 -1.33 1.79 18.38
N ASN A 75 -0.64 0.79 18.91
CA ASN A 75 0.80 0.85 19.22
C ASN A 75 1.68 0.28 18.09
N ALA A 76 1.08 -0.29 17.04
CA ALA A 76 1.84 -0.83 15.93
C ALA A 76 2.47 0.31 15.10
N ARG A 77 3.69 0.07 14.62
CA ARG A 77 4.32 0.95 13.62
C ARG A 77 3.77 0.61 12.24
N VAL A 78 3.20 1.60 11.57
CA VAL A 78 2.56 1.39 10.26
C VAL A 78 3.44 1.98 9.18
N VAL A 79 3.93 1.13 8.29
CA VAL A 79 4.71 1.50 7.11
C VAL A 79 3.87 1.26 5.88
N MET A 80 3.83 2.24 4.99
CA MET A 80 3.13 2.13 3.72
C MET A 80 4.11 2.13 2.55
N ASP A 81 3.95 1.14 1.67
CA ASP A 81 4.58 1.06 0.35
C ASP A 81 3.66 1.69 -0.71
N GLY A 82 4.01 2.90 -1.12
CA GLY A 82 3.34 3.67 -2.16
C GLY A 82 3.94 3.44 -3.53
N GLY A 83 3.52 2.37 -4.19
CA GLY A 83 3.93 2.07 -5.57
C GLY A 83 3.52 3.15 -6.57
N SER A 84 2.26 3.13 -7.04
CA SER A 84 1.69 4.14 -7.96
C SER A 84 0.65 4.99 -7.26
N LEU A 85 0.45 6.23 -7.72
CA LEU A 85 -0.53 7.14 -7.13
C LEU A 85 -1.95 6.59 -7.30
N ARG A 86 -2.64 6.36 -6.18
CA ARG A 86 -4.03 5.89 -6.11
C ARG A 86 -4.76 6.60 -4.98
N ALA A 87 -6.07 6.79 -5.13
CA ALA A 87 -6.88 7.42 -4.08
C ALA A 87 -6.87 6.64 -2.75
N SER A 88 -6.86 5.29 -2.81
CA SER A 88 -6.73 4.43 -1.63
C SER A 88 -5.43 4.69 -0.89
N ASN A 89 -4.34 4.91 -1.63
CA ASN A 89 -3.03 5.18 -1.06
C ASN A 89 -3.04 6.47 -0.25
N ILE A 90 -3.60 7.55 -0.79
CA ILE A 90 -3.68 8.83 -0.10
C ILE A 90 -4.55 8.76 1.15
N LYS A 91 -5.68 8.03 1.09
CA LYS A 91 -6.55 7.85 2.25
C LYS A 91 -5.85 7.10 3.38
N LEU A 92 -5.10 6.04 3.06
CA LEU A 92 -4.40 5.23 4.05
C LEU A 92 -3.14 5.91 4.61
N ALA A 93 -2.48 6.76 3.82
CA ALA A 93 -1.29 7.50 4.26
C ALA A 93 -1.54 8.32 5.54
N ALA A 94 -2.77 8.81 5.75
CA ALA A 94 -3.16 9.52 6.97
C ALA A 94 -3.10 8.68 8.25
N TRP A 95 -3.01 7.35 8.13
CA TRP A 95 -2.97 6.38 9.23
C TRP A 95 -1.61 5.68 9.35
N THR A 96 -0.57 6.21 8.69
CA THR A 96 0.76 5.58 8.60
C THR A 96 1.82 6.41 9.33
N ASP A 97 2.77 5.76 10.00
CA ASP A 97 3.95 6.41 10.60
C ASP A 97 4.98 6.76 9.51
N TYR A 98 5.13 5.87 8.53
CA TYR A 98 6.10 6.00 7.44
C TYR A 98 5.43 5.76 6.09
N PHE A 99 5.66 6.67 5.15
CA PHE A 99 5.18 6.53 3.77
C PHE A 99 6.35 6.51 2.79
N VAL A 100 6.66 5.32 2.28
CA VAL A 100 7.76 5.12 1.33
C VAL A 100 7.17 5.07 -0.07
N VAL A 101 7.57 5.97 -0.94
CA VAL A 101 6.98 6.14 -2.27
C VAL A 101 8.01 6.04 -3.38
N SER A 102 7.58 5.57 -4.56
CA SER A 102 8.44 5.62 -5.75
C SER A 102 8.63 7.06 -6.25
N GLU A 103 9.69 7.32 -7.02
CA GLU A 103 9.89 8.62 -7.68
C GLU A 103 8.68 8.99 -8.56
N HIS A 104 8.12 7.99 -9.26
CA HIS A 104 6.95 8.20 -10.11
C HIS A 104 5.74 8.63 -9.29
N PHE A 105 5.49 7.98 -8.15
CA PHE A 105 4.43 8.41 -7.22
C PHE A 105 4.64 9.85 -6.75
N ALA A 106 5.85 10.18 -6.27
CA ALA A 106 6.13 11.51 -5.72
C ALA A 106 5.94 12.60 -6.77
N ARG A 107 6.40 12.35 -8.00
CA ARG A 107 6.22 13.27 -9.14
C ARG A 107 4.76 13.48 -9.48
N ASP A 108 3.99 12.40 -9.57
CA ASP A 108 2.57 12.49 -9.88
C ASP A 108 1.80 13.23 -8.77
N TYR A 109 2.15 12.97 -7.50
CA TYR A 109 1.52 13.61 -6.35
C TYR A 109 1.80 15.11 -6.28
N MET A 110 3.07 15.51 -6.52
CA MET A 110 3.50 16.92 -6.52
C MET A 110 3.23 17.63 -7.85
N SER A 111 2.66 16.92 -8.85
CA SER A 111 2.43 17.43 -10.20
C SER A 111 3.70 17.90 -10.93
N TYR A 112 4.86 17.31 -10.61
CA TYR A 112 6.13 17.63 -11.26
C TYR A 112 6.30 16.88 -12.59
N ARG A 113 6.66 17.62 -13.65
CA ARG A 113 6.90 17.04 -14.98
C ARG A 113 8.13 16.15 -15.03
N SER A 114 9.20 16.50 -14.31
CA SER A 114 10.44 15.72 -14.24
C SER A 114 11.28 16.10 -13.02
N LEU A 115 12.11 15.16 -12.56
CA LEU A 115 13.16 15.36 -11.55
C LEU A 115 14.50 14.87 -12.14
N SER A 116 14.83 15.33 -13.34
CA SER A 116 15.97 14.81 -14.12
C SER A 116 17.28 15.51 -13.79
N THR A 117 17.21 16.71 -13.21
CA THR A 117 18.37 17.54 -12.93
C THR A 117 18.52 17.79 -11.43
N GLU A 118 19.77 17.98 -10.98
CA GLU A 118 20.08 18.31 -9.59
C GLU A 118 19.37 19.60 -9.14
N ALA A 119 19.17 20.57 -10.05
CA ALA A 119 18.44 21.80 -9.76
C ALA A 119 16.95 21.55 -9.50
N GLU A 120 16.29 20.72 -10.31
CA GLU A 120 14.89 20.32 -10.11
C GLU A 120 14.72 19.55 -8.80
N ILE A 121 15.63 18.63 -8.50
CA ILE A 121 15.60 17.85 -7.24
C ILE A 121 15.78 18.77 -6.03
N LYS A 122 16.77 19.68 -6.07
CA LYS A 122 17.00 20.63 -4.96
C LYS A 122 15.80 21.56 -4.76
N ALA A 123 15.17 22.03 -5.83
CA ALA A 123 13.98 22.87 -5.71
C ALA A 123 12.82 22.11 -5.03
N ALA A 124 12.60 20.84 -5.40
CA ALA A 124 11.55 20.00 -4.82
C ALA A 124 11.78 19.60 -3.35
N LEU A 125 13.01 19.68 -2.84
CA LEU A 125 13.35 19.35 -1.44
C LEU A 125 13.27 20.55 -0.49
N ILE A 126 13.11 21.77 -1.01
CA ILE A 126 13.07 23.01 -0.23
C ILE A 126 11.62 23.48 0.03
N GLU A 127 10.65 22.98 -0.75
CA GLU A 127 9.20 23.13 -0.48
C GLU A 127 8.71 22.17 0.61
#